data_AF-R0ITN9-F1
#
_entry.id   AF-R0ITN9-F1
#
_cell.length_a   1.000
_cell.length_b   1.000
_cell.length_c   1.000
_cell.angle_alpha   90.00
_cell.angle_beta   90.00
_cell.angle_gamma   90.00
#
_symmetry.space_group_name_H-M   'P 1'
#
loop_
_entity.id
_entity.type
_entity.pdbx_description
1 polymer ?
#
loop_
_entity_poly.entity_id
_entity_poly.type
_entity_poly.pdbx_seq_one_letter_code
_entity_poly.pdbx_strand_id
1 'polypeptide(L)'
;MKLALLASVLAAAALATSLAKRQATDTGKSDTWQPAASTKATCDTTCGKHISFMRGPQIETVINNACAAMMPPCAYSARQAEPIICTQTIDFKLDGPKNSTQHANVLDHDGNSIIGWDVKFDVTPAAQPKDSPGVFWQVNDCYGYFANLLQKQGPDGCYSAVGSGVGSITVGGDSTLAGTVFKVSIVARTAS
;
A
#
# COMPACT_ATOMS: atom_id res chain seq x y z
N MET A 1 5.95 -10.31 -74.83
CA MET A 1 6.35 -11.45 -73.98
C MET A 1 6.81 -10.92 -72.64
N LYS A 2 6.07 -11.23 -71.56
CA LYS A 2 6.38 -10.97 -70.13
C LYS A 2 6.34 -9.47 -69.71
N LEU A 3 5.81 -9.04 -68.57
CA LEU A 3 5.26 -9.68 -67.37
C LEU A 3 4.40 -8.64 -66.63
N ALA A 4 3.36 -9.08 -65.93
CA ALA A 4 2.46 -8.31 -65.09
C ALA A 4 3.14 -7.68 -63.86
N LEU A 5 2.49 -6.69 -63.21
CA LEU A 5 2.12 -6.77 -61.78
C LEU A 5 1.32 -5.54 -61.31
N LEU A 6 0.11 -5.81 -60.81
CA LEU A 6 -0.69 -4.95 -59.95
C LEU A 6 -0.01 -4.76 -58.60
N ALA A 7 -0.18 -3.60 -57.97
CA ALA A 7 -0.06 -3.47 -56.52
C ALA A 7 -0.95 -2.34 -55.99
N SER A 8 -2.17 -2.73 -55.59
CA SER A 8 -3.04 -1.96 -54.71
C SER A 8 -2.39 -1.88 -53.33
N VAL A 9 -2.20 -0.69 -52.78
CA VAL A 9 -1.78 -0.51 -51.38
C VAL A 9 -2.97 0.05 -50.60
N LEU A 10 -3.71 -0.86 -49.94
CA LEU A 10 -4.63 -0.50 -48.86
C LEU A 10 -3.79 -0.10 -47.64
N ALA A 11 -3.81 1.17 -47.27
CA ALA A 11 -3.26 1.62 -45.99
C ALA A 11 -4.26 1.28 -44.87
N ALA A 12 -4.06 0.14 -44.21
CA ALA A 12 -4.73 -0.16 -42.95
C ALA A 12 -4.11 0.70 -41.85
N ALA A 13 -4.83 1.74 -41.42
CA ALA A 13 -4.48 2.50 -40.23
C ALA A 13 -4.71 1.59 -39.00
N ALA A 14 -3.64 0.96 -38.52
CA ALA A 14 -3.65 0.30 -37.23
C ALA A 14 -3.80 1.36 -36.14
N LEU A 15 -4.98 1.44 -35.54
CA LEU A 15 -5.19 2.13 -34.27
C LEU A 15 -4.41 1.37 -33.20
N ALA A 16 -3.16 1.78 -32.98
CA ALA A 16 -2.44 1.44 -31.77
C ALA A 16 -3.14 2.16 -30.61
N THR A 17 -4.14 1.52 -30.02
CA THR A 17 -4.59 1.89 -28.68
C THR A 17 -3.41 1.65 -27.77
N SER A 18 -2.79 2.74 -27.32
CA SER A 18 -1.83 2.65 -26.24
C SER A 18 -2.53 1.95 -25.08
N LEU A 19 -2.04 0.76 -24.71
CA LEU A 19 -2.24 0.23 -23.37
C LEU A 19 -1.57 1.23 -22.43
N ALA A 20 -2.28 2.31 -22.14
CA ALA A 20 -2.02 3.15 -20.99
C ALA A 20 -2.18 2.21 -19.80
N LYS A 21 -1.05 1.67 -19.33
CA LYS A 21 -0.91 1.02 -18.04
C LYS A 21 -1.57 1.98 -17.05
N ARG A 22 -2.79 1.67 -16.61
CA ARG A 22 -3.56 2.53 -15.69
C ARG A 22 -2.64 2.83 -14.53
N GLN A 23 -2.09 4.05 -14.48
CA GLN A 23 -1.33 4.50 -13.33
C GLN A 23 -2.28 4.37 -12.15
N ALA A 24 -1.84 3.62 -11.15
CA ALA A 24 -2.62 3.40 -9.97
C ALA A 24 -2.83 4.77 -9.33
N THR A 25 -4.02 5.36 -9.49
CA THR A 25 -4.31 6.70 -8.96
C THR A 25 -4.00 6.68 -7.46
N ASP A 26 -3.23 7.67 -6.99
CA ASP A 26 -2.86 7.83 -5.59
C ASP A 26 -4.10 8.30 -4.82
N THR A 27 -4.97 7.36 -4.46
CA THR A 27 -6.25 7.65 -3.80
C THR A 27 -6.14 7.71 -2.28
N GLY A 28 -5.07 7.17 -1.69
CA GLY A 28 -4.86 7.10 -0.24
C GLY A 28 -4.15 8.29 0.39
N LYS A 29 -3.32 9.01 -0.37
CA LYS A 29 -2.49 10.08 0.18
C LYS A 29 -3.35 11.33 0.45
N SER A 30 -3.24 11.85 1.66
CA SER A 30 -3.86 13.12 2.05
C SER A 30 -2.86 13.97 2.85
N ASP A 31 -2.63 15.20 2.40
CA ASP A 31 -1.71 16.13 3.06
C ASP A 31 -2.27 16.70 4.38
N THR A 32 -3.58 16.57 4.60
CA THR A 32 -4.27 17.02 5.82
C THR A 32 -4.50 15.92 6.83
N TRP A 33 -4.25 14.66 6.47
CA TRP A 33 -4.41 13.54 7.39
C TRP A 33 -3.34 13.60 8.49
N GLN A 34 -3.76 13.31 9.72
CA GLN A 34 -2.90 13.25 10.90
C GLN A 34 -3.26 12.00 11.71
N PRO A 35 -2.28 11.37 12.38
CA PRO A 35 -2.58 10.25 13.26
C PRO A 35 -3.48 10.71 14.42
N ALA A 36 -4.40 9.85 14.85
CA ALA A 36 -5.21 10.09 16.04
C ALA A 36 -4.34 10.41 17.27
N ALA A 37 -4.84 11.24 18.18
CA ALA A 37 -4.14 11.58 19.41
C ALA A 37 -3.69 10.32 20.19
N SER A 38 -2.55 10.38 20.86
CA SER A 38 -1.99 9.24 21.63
C SER A 38 -1.66 8.00 20.81
N THR A 39 -1.63 8.09 19.48
CA THR A 39 -1.06 7.06 18.60
C THR A 39 0.43 6.87 18.93
N LYS A 40 0.89 5.61 18.97
CA LYS A 40 2.28 5.29 19.31
C LYS A 40 2.90 4.40 18.24
N ALA A 41 4.09 4.78 17.77
CA ALA A 41 4.93 3.89 16.97
C ALA A 41 5.88 3.09 17.86
N THR A 42 6.23 1.90 17.42
CA THR A 42 7.25 1.04 18.03
C THR A 42 8.05 0.42 16.90
N CYS A 43 9.33 0.73 16.83
CA CYS A 43 10.24 0.23 15.82
C CYS A 43 10.89 -1.06 16.27
N ASP A 44 11.01 -2.01 15.34
CA ASP A 44 11.79 -3.23 15.56
C ASP A 44 13.27 -2.92 15.33
N THR A 45 13.99 -2.70 16.43
CA THR A 45 15.43 -2.41 16.43
C THR A 45 16.29 -3.65 16.23
N THR A 46 15.69 -4.84 16.22
CA THR A 46 16.38 -6.11 15.97
C THR A 46 16.39 -6.50 14.50
N CYS A 47 15.49 -5.91 13.71
CA CYS A 47 15.47 -6.09 12.27
C CYS A 47 16.66 -5.35 11.63
N GLY A 48 17.74 -6.08 11.33
CA GLY A 48 18.92 -5.55 10.62
C GLY A 48 18.69 -5.25 9.13
N LYS A 49 17.46 -4.93 8.71
CA LYS A 49 17.07 -4.65 7.32
C LYS A 49 16.19 -3.40 7.25
N HIS A 50 16.29 -2.69 6.14
CA HIS A 50 15.52 -1.48 5.87
C HIS A 50 14.80 -1.57 4.52
N ILE A 51 13.70 -0.85 4.37
CA ILE A 51 12.98 -0.71 3.10
C ILE A 51 13.50 0.55 2.41
N SER A 52 13.87 0.42 1.14
CA SER A 52 14.29 1.54 0.30
C SER A 52 13.22 1.90 -0.72
N PHE A 53 12.67 3.11 -0.56
CA PHE A 53 11.76 3.73 -1.53
C PHE A 53 12.50 4.66 -2.51
N MET A 54 13.79 4.94 -2.28
CA MET A 54 14.63 5.71 -3.22
C MET A 54 15.16 4.85 -4.36
N ARG A 55 15.37 3.56 -4.12
CA ARG A 55 15.97 2.63 -5.08
C ARG A 55 14.97 1.57 -5.55
N GLY A 56 13.67 1.85 -5.65
CA GLY A 56 12.67 0.83 -5.98
C GLY A 56 11.29 1.43 -6.27
N PRO A 57 10.21 0.64 -6.12
CA PRO A 57 8.85 1.17 -6.16
C PRO A 57 8.69 2.31 -5.16
N GLN A 58 8.00 3.37 -5.57
CA GLN A 58 7.78 4.54 -4.71
C GLN A 58 6.87 4.17 -3.53
N ILE A 59 7.08 4.83 -2.40
CA ILE A 59 6.33 4.56 -1.16
C ILE A 59 4.82 4.70 -1.36
N GLU A 60 4.39 5.72 -2.11
CA GLU A 60 2.99 5.94 -2.47
C GLU A 60 2.40 4.71 -3.17
N THR A 61 3.13 4.16 -4.14
CA THR A 61 2.69 2.97 -4.89
C THR A 61 2.61 1.75 -3.99
N VAL A 62 3.64 1.50 -3.16
CA VAL A 62 3.69 0.32 -2.28
C VAL A 62 2.55 0.36 -1.27
N ILE A 63 2.35 1.47 -0.58
CA ILE A 63 1.30 1.61 0.44
C ILE A 63 -0.09 1.56 -0.20
N ASN A 64 -0.32 2.27 -1.31
CA ASN A 64 -1.63 2.23 -1.96
C ASN A 64 -1.96 0.81 -2.48
N ASN A 65 -0.97 0.04 -2.96
CA ASN A 65 -1.21 -1.34 -3.37
C ASN A 65 -1.51 -2.25 -2.17
N ALA A 66 -0.81 -2.07 -1.05
CA ALA A 66 -1.12 -2.78 0.19
C ALA A 66 -2.55 -2.48 0.65
N CYS A 67 -2.94 -1.21 0.68
CA CYS A 67 -4.28 -0.80 1.10
C CYS A 67 -5.37 -1.27 0.14
N ALA A 68 -5.16 -1.19 -1.17
CA ALA A 68 -6.10 -1.71 -2.16
C ALA A 68 -6.32 -3.22 -2.03
N ALA A 69 -5.32 -3.97 -1.57
CA ALA A 69 -5.45 -5.41 -1.31
C ALA A 69 -6.17 -5.73 0.02
N MET A 70 -6.13 -4.82 1.00
CA MET A 70 -6.73 -5.04 2.33
C MET A 70 -8.14 -4.44 2.47
N MET A 71 -8.45 -3.42 1.66
CA MET A 71 -9.74 -2.73 1.65
C MET A 71 -10.70 -3.31 0.61
N PRO A 72 -12.02 -3.15 0.78
CA PRO A 72 -12.98 -3.63 -0.22
C PRO A 72 -12.82 -2.90 -1.56
N PRO A 73 -13.22 -3.51 -2.70
CA PRO A 73 -13.05 -2.95 -4.04
C PRO A 73 -13.55 -1.50 -4.20
N CYS A 74 -14.65 -1.14 -3.54
CA CYS A 74 -15.23 0.20 -3.59
C CYS A 74 -14.34 1.30 -3.01
N ALA A 75 -13.43 0.97 -2.09
CA ALA A 75 -12.45 1.91 -1.56
C ALA A 75 -11.42 2.34 -2.63
N TYR A 76 -11.19 1.50 -3.64
CA TYR A 76 -10.26 1.72 -4.74
C TYR A 76 -10.93 1.41 -6.09
N SER A 77 -12.12 1.96 -6.33
CA SER A 77 -12.95 1.65 -7.51
C SER A 77 -12.24 1.97 -8.84
N ALA A 78 -11.45 3.04 -8.89
CA ALA A 78 -10.65 3.42 -10.06
C ALA A 78 -9.60 2.36 -10.45
N ARG A 79 -9.25 1.45 -9.53
CA ARG A 79 -8.27 0.38 -9.75
C ARG A 79 -8.90 -0.94 -10.21
N GLN A 80 -10.22 -1.01 -10.29
CA GLN A 80 -10.92 -2.22 -10.72
C GLN A 80 -10.84 -2.40 -12.23
N ALA A 81 -10.68 -3.64 -12.69
CA ALA A 81 -10.65 -3.96 -14.11
C ALA A 81 -12.00 -3.61 -14.75
N GLU A 82 -13.09 -4.01 -14.10
CA GLU A 82 -14.46 -3.76 -14.51
C GLU A 82 -15.09 -2.61 -13.71
N PRO A 83 -15.99 -1.82 -14.32
CA PRO A 83 -16.77 -0.81 -13.60
C PRO A 83 -17.57 -1.44 -12.46
N ILE A 84 -17.43 -0.91 -11.25
CA ILE A 84 -18.22 -1.32 -10.09
C ILE A 84 -19.15 -0.18 -9.65
N ILE A 85 -20.38 -0.52 -9.27
CA ILE A 85 -21.33 0.43 -8.68
C ILE A 85 -21.15 0.37 -7.16
N CYS A 86 -20.78 1.50 -6.57
CA CYS A 86 -20.56 1.63 -5.13
C CYS A 86 -21.59 2.57 -4.52
N THR A 87 -22.04 2.24 -3.31
CA THR A 87 -22.68 3.23 -2.44
C THR A 87 -21.63 4.25 -2.01
N GLN A 88 -22.02 5.52 -1.82
CA GLN A 88 -21.11 6.56 -1.33
C GLN A 88 -20.81 6.33 0.16
N THR A 89 -19.95 5.37 0.44
CA THR A 89 -19.49 5.05 1.79
C THR A 89 -17.99 5.33 1.85
N ILE A 90 -17.59 6.18 2.79
CA ILE A 90 -16.18 6.51 3.04
C ILE A 90 -15.60 5.71 4.21
N ASP A 91 -16.46 5.16 5.07
CA ASP A 91 -16.10 4.33 6.22
C ASP A 91 -16.31 2.85 5.90
N PHE A 92 -15.21 2.11 5.79
CA PHE A 92 -15.24 0.69 5.47
C PHE A 92 -15.08 -0.12 6.75
N LYS A 93 -15.81 -1.23 6.86
CA LYS A 93 -15.68 -2.10 8.02
C LYS A 93 -14.37 -2.89 7.97
N LEU A 94 -13.63 -2.91 9.07
CA LEU A 94 -12.46 -3.74 9.26
C LEU A 94 -12.89 -5.04 9.96
N ASP A 95 -13.43 -5.97 9.16
CA ASP A 95 -14.02 -7.25 9.61
C ASP A 95 -12.96 -8.30 10.00
N GLY A 96 -12.03 -7.91 10.88
CA GLY A 96 -10.94 -8.75 11.38
C GLY A 96 -9.58 -8.44 10.75
N PRO A 97 -8.54 -9.22 11.09
CA PRO A 97 -7.19 -8.96 10.62
C PRO A 97 -7.07 -9.00 9.09
N LYS A 98 -6.31 -8.06 8.53
CA LYS A 98 -5.99 -7.97 7.11
C LYS A 98 -4.49 -7.94 6.92
N ASN A 99 -4.02 -8.43 5.77
CA ASN A 99 -2.63 -8.31 5.41
C ASN A 99 -2.43 -8.26 3.90
N SER A 100 -1.27 -7.76 3.50
CA SER A 100 -0.82 -7.76 2.11
C SER A 100 0.70 -7.78 2.07
N THR A 101 1.27 -8.58 1.16
CA THR A 101 2.70 -8.57 0.87
C THR A 101 2.94 -7.81 -0.43
N GLN A 102 3.82 -6.83 -0.38
CA GLN A 102 4.16 -5.97 -1.50
C GLN A 102 5.65 -6.06 -1.82
N HIS A 103 5.95 -6.00 -3.11
CA HIS A 103 7.32 -5.91 -3.54
C HIS A 103 7.89 -4.51 -3.27
N ALA A 104 9.03 -4.45 -2.59
CA ALA A 104 9.83 -3.25 -2.41
C ALA A 104 11.31 -3.63 -2.29
N ASN A 105 12.20 -2.67 -2.52
CA ASN A 105 13.62 -2.94 -2.37
C ASN A 105 14.01 -2.93 -0.89
N VAL A 106 14.79 -3.93 -0.50
CA VAL A 106 15.27 -4.10 0.88
C VAL A 106 16.77 -3.87 0.92
N LEU A 107 17.22 -3.20 1.96
CA LEU A 107 18.62 -2.95 2.27
C LEU A 107 19.03 -3.75 3.49
N ASP A 108 20.30 -4.15 3.55
CA ASP A 108 20.92 -4.61 4.79
C ASP A 108 21.30 -3.44 5.71
N HIS A 109 22.02 -3.72 6.80
CA HIS A 109 22.49 -2.73 7.76
C HIS A 109 23.53 -1.74 7.20
N ASP A 110 24.23 -2.11 6.13
CA ASP A 110 25.24 -1.28 5.47
C ASP A 110 24.63 -0.41 4.35
N GLY A 111 23.33 -0.58 4.07
CA GLY A 111 22.64 0.13 3.00
C GLY A 111 22.80 -0.52 1.62
N ASN A 112 23.28 -1.76 1.56
CA ASN A 112 23.37 -2.52 0.31
C ASN A 112 22.02 -3.19 0.00
N SER A 113 21.63 -3.18 -1.28
CA SER A 113 20.40 -3.83 -1.70
C SER A 113 20.52 -5.35 -1.65
N ILE A 114 19.53 -6.00 -1.03
CA ILE A 114 19.43 -7.45 -0.91
C ILE A 114 18.16 -7.97 -1.61
N ILE A 115 18.29 -9.13 -2.26
CA ILE A 115 17.20 -9.77 -3.01
C ILE A 115 16.52 -10.87 -2.19
N GLY A 116 15.35 -11.32 -2.65
CA GLY A 116 14.61 -12.42 -2.00
C GLY A 116 13.78 -12.00 -0.80
N TRP A 117 13.49 -10.71 -0.66
CA TRP A 117 12.66 -10.15 0.41
C TRP A 117 11.52 -9.32 -0.17
N ASP A 118 10.42 -9.29 0.55
CA ASP A 118 9.26 -8.43 0.29
C ASP A 118 8.79 -7.79 1.60
N VAL A 119 7.88 -6.83 1.51
CA VAL A 119 7.37 -6.08 2.65
C VAL A 119 5.94 -6.50 2.94
N LYS A 120 5.68 -6.97 4.15
CA LYS A 120 4.36 -7.36 4.61
C LYS A 120 3.74 -6.26 5.47
N PHE A 121 2.53 -5.89 5.09
CA PHE A 121 1.64 -4.98 5.79
C PHE A 121 0.57 -5.80 6.49
N ASP A 122 0.38 -5.59 7.78
CA ASP A 122 -0.64 -6.24 8.60
C ASP A 122 -1.47 -5.18 9.32
N VAL A 123 -2.77 -5.42 9.45
CA VAL A 123 -3.70 -4.57 10.20
C VAL A 123 -4.54 -5.47 11.09
N THR A 124 -4.48 -5.25 12.40
CA THR A 124 -5.21 -6.03 13.39
C THR A 124 -6.14 -5.09 14.17
N PRO A 125 -7.47 -5.17 13.97
CA PRO A 125 -8.41 -4.35 14.72
C PRO A 125 -8.37 -4.71 16.22
N ALA A 126 -8.66 -3.73 17.07
CA ALA A 126 -8.88 -3.99 18.48
C ALA A 126 -10.06 -4.96 18.70
N ALA A 127 -9.97 -5.79 19.74
CA ALA A 127 -11.10 -6.62 20.14
C ALA A 127 -12.30 -5.74 20.50
N GLN A 128 -13.46 -6.08 19.94
CA GLN A 128 -14.70 -5.34 20.15
C GLN A 128 -15.70 -6.18 20.97
N PRO A 129 -16.52 -5.54 21.81
CA PRO A 129 -17.70 -6.19 22.40
C PRO A 129 -18.61 -6.79 21.32
N LYS A 130 -19.34 -7.86 21.66
CA LYS A 130 -20.22 -8.57 20.72
C LYS A 130 -21.29 -7.68 20.08
N ASP A 131 -21.74 -6.65 20.80
CA ASP A 131 -22.78 -5.71 20.37
C ASP A 131 -22.21 -4.38 19.83
N SER A 132 -20.90 -4.32 19.58
CA SER A 132 -20.25 -3.14 18.99
C SER A 132 -20.63 -2.97 17.51
N PRO A 133 -20.75 -1.72 17.00
CA PRO A 133 -20.88 -1.48 15.56
C PRO A 133 -19.66 -2.00 14.77
N GLY A 134 -18.52 -2.22 15.44
CA GLY A 134 -17.28 -2.71 14.86
C GLY A 134 -16.25 -1.60 14.65
N VAL A 135 -15.11 -2.00 14.09
CA VAL A 135 -14.03 -1.08 13.71
C VAL A 135 -14.22 -0.67 12.25
N PHE A 136 -14.13 0.62 11.99
CA PHE A 136 -14.21 1.20 10.65
C PHE A 136 -12.97 2.02 10.35
N TRP A 137 -12.58 2.06 9.08
CA TRP A 137 -11.45 2.83 8.58
C TRP A 137 -11.76 3.46 7.23
N GLN A 138 -11.10 4.58 6.97
CA GLN A 138 -11.12 5.24 5.68
C GLN A 138 -9.90 4.87 4.85
N VAL A 139 -9.96 5.18 3.55
CA VAL A 139 -8.83 5.02 2.63
C VAL A 139 -7.59 5.78 3.13
N ASN A 140 -7.81 6.99 3.67
CA ASN A 140 -6.75 7.81 4.24
C ASN A 140 -6.18 7.24 5.54
N ASP A 141 -6.96 6.50 6.34
CA ASP A 141 -6.44 5.85 7.54
C ASP A 141 -5.52 4.70 7.19
N CYS A 142 -5.93 3.85 6.23
CA CYS A 142 -5.08 2.76 5.77
C CYS A 142 -3.74 3.29 5.27
N TYR A 143 -3.76 4.30 4.40
CA TYR A 143 -2.53 4.89 3.87
C TYR A 143 -1.74 5.62 4.96
N GLY A 144 -2.41 6.48 5.71
CA GLY A 144 -1.83 7.44 6.63
C GLY A 144 -1.02 6.78 7.74
N TYR A 145 -1.55 5.73 8.36
CA TYR A 145 -0.82 5.03 9.42
C TYR A 145 0.43 4.32 8.91
N PHE A 146 0.38 3.65 7.76
CA PHE A 146 1.59 3.05 7.18
C PHE A 146 2.59 4.10 6.73
N ALA A 147 2.14 5.20 6.12
CA ALA A 147 3.00 6.29 5.70
C ALA A 147 3.67 6.95 6.91
N ASN A 148 2.92 7.17 8.00
CA ASN A 148 3.46 7.72 9.24
C ASN A 148 4.58 6.81 9.80
N LEU A 149 4.33 5.50 9.88
CA LEU A 149 5.34 4.53 10.34
C LEU A 149 6.60 4.53 9.46
N LEU A 150 6.44 4.63 8.13
CA LEU A 150 7.55 4.45 7.19
C LEU A 150 8.31 5.75 6.87
N GLN A 151 7.70 6.92 7.06
CA GLN A 151 8.26 8.21 6.64
C GLN A 151 8.71 9.09 7.81
N LYS A 152 8.14 8.92 9.01
CA LYS A 152 8.55 9.68 10.19
C LYS A 152 9.71 9.01 10.90
N GLN A 153 10.58 9.81 11.49
CA GLN A 153 11.61 9.33 12.41
C GLN A 153 11.01 9.10 13.80
N GLY A 154 11.77 8.44 14.69
CA GLY A 154 11.35 8.24 16.07
C GLY A 154 11.09 9.57 16.79
N PRO A 155 10.06 9.65 17.66
CA PRO A 155 9.22 8.55 18.15
C PRO A 155 8.01 8.22 17.28
N ASP A 156 7.73 8.98 16.22
CA ASP A 156 6.47 8.90 15.47
C ASP A 156 6.49 7.84 14.34
N GLY A 157 7.68 7.40 13.94
CA GLY A 157 7.86 6.35 12.94
C GLY A 157 9.26 5.74 12.98
N CYS A 158 9.56 4.92 11.98
CA CYS A 158 10.76 4.09 11.90
C CYS A 158 11.69 4.46 10.77
N TYR A 159 11.55 5.65 10.18
CA TYR A 159 12.48 6.15 9.18
C TYR A 159 13.84 6.48 9.80
N SER A 160 14.92 6.14 9.10
CA SER A 160 16.31 6.45 9.47
C SER A 160 17.08 6.99 8.26
N ALA A 161 18.36 7.32 8.45
CA ALA A 161 19.24 7.73 7.36
C ALA A 161 19.48 6.64 6.31
N VAL A 162 19.34 5.35 6.69
CA VAL A 162 19.55 4.20 5.79
C VAL A 162 18.29 3.94 4.94
N GLY A 163 17.12 4.11 5.53
CA GLY A 163 15.82 3.90 4.89
C GLY A 163 14.70 3.74 5.90
N SER A 164 13.57 3.21 5.47
CA SER A 164 12.44 2.95 6.35
C SER A 164 12.64 1.64 7.12
N GLY A 165 12.76 1.71 8.44
CA GLY A 165 12.70 0.55 9.32
C GLY A 165 11.31 -0.07 9.38
N VAL A 166 11.19 -1.16 10.12
CA VAL A 166 9.94 -1.90 10.32
C VAL A 166 9.48 -1.80 11.77
N GLY A 167 8.22 -2.14 12.04
CA GLY A 167 7.63 -1.96 13.37
C GLY A 167 6.11 -1.94 13.33
N SER A 168 5.51 -1.30 14.32
CA SER A 168 4.06 -1.14 14.41
C SER A 168 3.65 0.23 14.90
N ILE A 169 2.44 0.66 14.50
CA ILE A 169 1.69 1.75 15.10
C ILE A 169 0.45 1.18 15.77
N THR A 170 0.24 1.54 17.04
CA THR A 170 -1.03 1.34 17.74
C THR A 170 -1.80 2.65 17.73
N VAL A 171 -3.00 2.63 17.15
CA VAL A 171 -3.88 3.79 17.06
C VAL A 171 -4.40 4.17 18.45
N GLY A 172 -4.28 5.46 18.79
CA GLY A 172 -4.83 6.02 20.03
C GLY A 172 -6.17 6.74 19.84
N GLY A 173 -6.53 7.54 20.84
CA GLY A 173 -7.70 8.42 20.82
C GLY A 173 -9.02 7.67 20.95
N ASP A 174 -10.11 8.36 20.59
CA ASP A 174 -11.48 7.89 20.81
C ASP A 174 -12.21 7.51 19.50
N SER A 175 -11.44 7.24 18.45
CA SER A 175 -12.00 6.80 17.15
C SER A 175 -12.39 5.32 17.16
N THR A 176 -13.14 4.88 16.15
CA THR A 176 -13.43 3.45 15.94
C THR A 176 -12.17 2.61 15.74
N LEU A 177 -11.05 3.23 15.34
CA LEU A 177 -9.77 2.56 15.16
C LEU A 177 -8.94 2.46 16.45
N ALA A 178 -9.34 3.06 17.55
CA ALA A 178 -8.58 3.02 18.80
C ALA A 178 -8.17 1.58 19.17
N GLY A 179 -6.88 1.38 19.46
CA GLY A 179 -6.27 0.08 19.74
C GLY A 179 -5.95 -0.79 18.52
N THR A 180 -6.34 -0.39 17.31
CA THR A 180 -5.97 -1.08 16.06
C THR A 180 -4.47 -0.97 15.83
N VAL A 181 -3.85 -2.06 15.40
CA VAL A 181 -2.41 -2.14 15.18
C VAL A 181 -2.12 -2.25 13.68
N PHE A 182 -1.35 -1.29 13.17
CA PHE A 182 -0.78 -1.30 11.83
C PHE A 182 0.67 -1.74 11.94
N LYS A 183 1.04 -2.85 11.30
CA LYS A 183 2.38 -3.42 11.38
C LYS A 183 2.99 -3.53 10.00
N VAL A 184 4.27 -3.19 9.90
CA VAL A 184 5.11 -3.47 8.73
C VAL A 184 6.22 -4.42 9.15
N SER A 185 6.52 -5.39 8.29
CA SER A 185 7.64 -6.32 8.47
C SER A 185 8.29 -6.65 7.13
N ILE A 186 9.55 -7.07 7.16
CA ILE A 186 10.25 -7.60 5.99
C ILE A 186 10.21 -9.13 6.08
N VAL A 187 9.74 -9.78 5.03
CA VAL A 187 9.54 -11.23 4.95
C VAL A 187 10.31 -11.83 3.79
N ALA A 188 10.76 -13.08 3.93
CA ALA A 188 11.39 -13.79 2.82
C ALA A 188 10.37 -14.03 1.72
N ARG A 189 10.78 -13.81 0.47
CA ARG A 189 9.95 -14.09 -0.70
C ARG A 189 9.78 -15.60 -0.82
N THR A 190 8.54 -16.06 -0.78
CA THR A 190 8.23 -17.45 -1.12
C THR A 190 8.53 -17.67 -2.60
N ALA A 191 9.37 -18.66 -2.92
CA ALA A 191 9.55 -19.09 -4.30
C ALA A 191 8.19 -19.46 -4.89
N SER A 192 7.82 -18.80 -5.98
CA SER A 192 6.60 -19.07 -6.75
C SER A 192 6.86 -20.17 -7.76
#